data_AF-A0A428ZFS5-F1
#
_entry.id   AF-A0A428ZFS5-F1
#
_cell.length_a   1.000
_cell.length_b   1.000
_cell.length_c   1.000
_cell.angle_alpha   90.00
_cell.angle_beta   90.00
_cell.angle_gamma   90.00
#
_symmetry.space_group_name_H-M   'P 1'
#
loop_
_entity.id
_entity.type
_entity.pdbx_description
1 polymer ?
#
loop_
_entity_poly.entity_id
_entity_poly.type
_entity_poly.pdbx_seq_one_letter_code
_entity_poly.pdbx_strand_id
1 'polypeptide(L)'
;MMASLELAKARLTNFAVNEAAGISPLYELLATHAKDDDEVAALLAAAPENFAHGTLFFAAAQRLVQAEPWIELANYYLTMGGSFGPDERVWPLFRQFVLGRADKMRELISTRTTQTNEVRRVATMFPAIAQAAKQAKGPIGLLEVGTSAGLLLGVDRYGYRYSTEAGEQINAGPTKTPLVLTCAVSGQPLPKLPKKLAVAAKVGLDRRPIDLRDEEELAWLEACVWADQPERSRRLRVAAEMQEKDRPTLVTGDAVDGLADAAAQVPAELPLVVLTSHVLPYLADERRQEFVAALASLAATRPLWWVSQEHYLAAMTYLVPGRTDFEDSFREIRGVLALVRWESGKPDARLLGRTGAHGQTLTWL
;
A
#
# COMPACT_ATOMS: atom_id res chain seq x y z
N MET A 1 5.75 -18.63 -16.49
CA MET A 1 6.67 -18.40 -17.63
C MET A 1 7.50 -17.17 -17.30
N MET A 2 8.77 -17.12 -17.71
CA MET A 2 9.55 -15.88 -17.62
C MET A 2 9.13 -14.91 -18.72
N ALA A 3 9.25 -13.62 -18.47
CA ALA A 3 8.90 -12.60 -19.46
C ALA A 3 9.81 -12.65 -20.69
N SER A 4 9.24 -12.38 -21.87
CA SER A 4 10.01 -12.14 -23.08
C SER A 4 10.59 -10.71 -23.08
N LEU A 5 11.61 -10.47 -23.92
CA LEU A 5 12.12 -9.12 -24.15
C LEU A 5 11.03 -8.17 -24.63
N GLU A 6 10.19 -8.62 -25.57
CA GLU A 6 9.07 -7.82 -26.08
C GLU A 6 8.08 -7.45 -24.97
N LEU A 7 7.76 -8.38 -24.08
CA LEU A 7 6.91 -8.09 -22.92
C LEU A 7 7.58 -7.08 -21.98
N ALA A 8 8.87 -7.23 -21.71
CA ALA A 8 9.63 -6.30 -20.88
C ALA A 8 9.64 -4.87 -21.46
N LYS A 9 9.89 -4.72 -22.77
CA LYS A 9 9.85 -3.43 -23.47
C LYS A 9 8.45 -2.81 -23.45
N ALA A 10 7.41 -3.62 -23.66
CA ALA A 10 6.02 -3.17 -23.57
C ALA A 10 5.66 -2.69 -22.15
N ARG A 11 6.15 -3.38 -21.11
CA ARG A 11 5.94 -3.02 -19.70
C ARG A 11 6.69 -1.75 -19.31
N LEU A 12 7.93 -1.57 -19.76
CA LEU A 12 8.69 -0.33 -19.58
C LEU A 12 8.05 0.84 -20.33
N THR A 13 7.52 0.60 -21.54
CA THR A 13 6.75 1.61 -22.29
C THR A 13 5.50 2.04 -21.52
N ASN A 14 4.71 1.07 -21.04
CA ASN A 14 3.53 1.38 -20.22
C ASN A 14 3.90 2.17 -18.97
N PHE A 15 4.97 1.76 -18.29
CA PHE A 15 5.44 2.43 -17.09
C PHE A 15 5.85 3.88 -17.39
N ALA A 16 6.64 4.12 -18.45
CA ALA A 16 7.03 5.46 -18.86
C ALA A 16 5.81 6.37 -19.13
N VAL A 17 4.85 5.87 -19.93
CA VAL A 17 3.75 6.70 -20.46
C VAL A 17 2.58 6.85 -19.50
N ASN A 18 2.24 5.80 -18.75
CA ASN A 18 1.00 5.75 -17.97
C ASN A 18 1.21 5.76 -16.45
N GLU A 19 2.42 5.43 -15.97
CA GLU A 19 2.68 5.30 -14.52
C GLU A 19 3.64 6.39 -14.01
N ALA A 20 4.78 6.59 -14.66
CA ALA A 20 5.79 7.56 -14.24
C ALA A 20 5.51 8.97 -14.77
N ALA A 21 4.89 9.10 -15.94
CA ALA A 21 4.61 10.38 -16.60
C ALA A 21 3.93 11.39 -15.68
N GLY A 22 4.59 12.53 -15.44
CA GLY A 22 4.07 13.60 -14.58
C GLY A 22 4.01 13.25 -13.08
N ILE A 23 4.50 12.08 -12.67
CA ILE A 23 4.53 11.63 -11.27
C ILE A 23 5.97 11.50 -10.75
N SER A 24 6.89 10.96 -11.54
CA SER A 24 8.32 10.84 -11.19
C SER A 24 9.18 11.17 -12.40
N PRO A 25 9.67 12.43 -12.47
CA PRO A 25 10.50 12.90 -13.57
C PRO A 25 11.75 12.05 -13.83
N LEU A 26 12.40 11.51 -12.78
CA LEU A 26 13.58 10.66 -12.97
C LEU A 26 13.20 9.33 -13.60
N TYR A 27 12.19 8.64 -13.07
CA TYR A 27 11.79 7.35 -13.59
C TYR A 27 11.12 7.45 -14.96
N GLU A 28 10.42 8.54 -15.25
CA GLU A 28 9.88 8.83 -16.58
C GLU A 28 11.01 8.90 -17.63
N LEU A 29 12.06 9.68 -17.34
CA LEU A 29 13.23 9.80 -18.22
C LEU A 29 13.92 8.44 -18.39
N LEU A 30 14.23 7.75 -17.28
CA LEU A 30 14.93 6.47 -17.33
C LEU A 30 14.12 5.40 -18.07
N ALA A 31 12.80 5.32 -17.86
CA ALA A 31 11.94 4.36 -18.53
C ALA A 31 11.78 4.66 -20.02
N THR A 32 11.76 5.94 -20.40
CA THR A 32 11.70 6.38 -21.80
C THR A 32 12.90 5.90 -22.61
N HIS A 33 14.09 5.84 -22.00
CA HIS A 33 15.26 5.26 -22.64
C HIS A 33 15.32 3.73 -22.50
N ALA A 34 15.02 3.18 -21.32
CA ALA A 34 15.11 1.74 -21.04
C ALA A 34 14.19 0.91 -21.93
N LYS A 35 13.02 1.43 -22.35
CA LYS A 35 12.10 0.72 -23.24
C LYS A 35 12.69 0.48 -24.65
N ASP A 36 13.65 1.29 -25.09
CA ASP A 36 14.26 1.23 -26.43
C ASP A 36 15.67 0.60 -26.41
N ASP A 37 16.21 0.29 -25.23
CA ASP A 37 17.51 -0.38 -25.05
C ASP A 37 17.32 -1.87 -24.72
N ASP A 38 17.61 -2.73 -25.68
CA ASP A 38 17.37 -4.18 -25.57
C ASP A 38 18.18 -4.83 -24.44
N GLU A 39 19.41 -4.38 -24.18
CA GLU A 39 20.26 -4.95 -23.12
C GLU A 39 19.68 -4.62 -21.73
N VAL A 40 19.22 -3.38 -21.55
CA VAL A 40 18.61 -2.93 -20.29
C VAL A 40 17.23 -3.55 -20.10
N ALA A 41 16.37 -3.54 -21.13
CA ALA A 41 15.05 -4.15 -21.06
C ALA A 41 15.13 -5.67 -20.79
N ALA A 42 16.14 -6.36 -21.33
CA ALA A 42 16.36 -7.78 -21.08
C ALA A 42 16.65 -8.12 -19.61
N LEU A 43 17.05 -7.17 -18.76
CA LEU A 43 17.17 -7.41 -17.32
C LEU A 43 15.81 -7.70 -16.68
N LEU A 44 14.75 -6.98 -17.08
CA LEU A 44 13.39 -7.19 -16.59
C LEU A 44 12.80 -8.54 -17.03
N ALA A 45 13.29 -9.11 -18.14
CA ALA A 45 12.89 -10.43 -18.62
C ALA A 45 13.25 -11.58 -17.64
N ALA A 46 14.07 -11.32 -16.62
CA ALA A 46 14.33 -12.28 -15.54
C ALA A 46 13.11 -12.50 -14.61
N ALA A 47 12.10 -11.62 -14.64
CA ALA A 47 10.90 -11.77 -13.85
C ALA A 47 9.92 -12.76 -14.51
N PRO A 48 9.10 -13.46 -13.69
CA PRO A 48 7.87 -14.07 -14.20
C PRO A 48 6.98 -13.01 -14.89
N GLU A 49 6.24 -13.41 -15.92
CA GLU A 49 5.43 -12.48 -16.76
C GLU A 49 4.49 -11.57 -15.96
N ASN A 50 3.92 -12.09 -14.87
CA ASN A 50 2.99 -11.37 -14.00
C ASN A 50 3.67 -10.42 -13.01
N PHE A 51 5.00 -10.42 -12.94
CA PHE A 51 5.79 -9.54 -12.07
C PHE A 51 6.73 -8.62 -12.85
N ALA A 52 6.86 -8.79 -14.18
CA ALA A 52 7.68 -7.99 -15.06
C ALA A 52 7.14 -6.56 -15.24
N HIS A 53 7.12 -5.77 -14.17
CA HIS A 53 6.65 -4.38 -14.13
C HIS A 53 7.81 -3.40 -14.00
N GLY A 54 7.65 -2.19 -14.53
CA GLY A 54 8.65 -1.12 -14.39
C GLY A 54 8.95 -0.82 -12.91
N THR A 55 7.95 -0.88 -12.03
CA THR A 55 8.15 -0.72 -10.58
C THR A 55 9.14 -1.72 -9.98
N LEU A 56 9.14 -2.97 -10.44
CA LEU A 56 10.10 -3.99 -9.98
C LEU A 56 11.51 -3.70 -10.51
N PHE A 57 11.60 -3.34 -11.80
CA PHE A 57 12.87 -2.98 -12.44
C PHE A 57 13.55 -1.82 -11.70
N PHE A 58 12.81 -0.75 -11.44
CA PHE A 58 13.36 0.44 -10.76
C PHE A 58 13.59 0.21 -9.26
N ALA A 59 12.80 -0.61 -8.58
CA ALA A 59 13.10 -1.02 -7.21
C ALA A 59 14.41 -1.82 -7.14
N ALA A 60 14.64 -2.75 -8.08
CA ALA A 60 15.91 -3.49 -8.15
C ALA A 60 17.10 -2.54 -8.40
N ALA A 61 16.99 -1.63 -9.37
CA ALA A 61 18.04 -0.65 -9.63
C ALA A 61 18.30 0.25 -8.42
N GLN A 62 17.24 0.76 -7.77
CA GLN A 62 17.34 1.59 -6.58
C GLN A 62 18.01 0.85 -5.43
N ARG A 63 17.67 -0.43 -5.18
CA ARG A 63 18.32 -1.24 -4.14
C ARG A 63 19.82 -1.36 -4.38
N LEU A 64 20.27 -1.49 -5.62
CA LEU A 64 21.69 -1.52 -5.94
C LEU A 64 22.35 -0.15 -5.72
N VAL A 65 21.69 0.96 -6.06
CA VAL A 65 22.20 2.31 -5.77
C VAL A 65 22.31 2.55 -4.26
N GLN A 66 21.34 2.09 -3.46
CA GLN A 66 21.40 2.15 -1.99
C GLN A 66 22.64 1.43 -1.43
N ALA A 67 23.09 0.36 -2.10
CA ALA A 67 24.27 -0.40 -1.68
C ALA A 67 25.60 0.31 -2.04
N GLU A 68 25.55 1.30 -2.93
CA GLU A 68 26.72 2.03 -3.44
C GLU A 68 26.47 3.55 -3.46
N PRO A 69 26.19 4.19 -2.30
CA PRO A 69 25.74 5.58 -2.25
C PRO A 69 26.80 6.63 -2.66
N TRP A 70 28.04 6.20 -2.91
CA TRP A 70 29.17 7.07 -3.29
C TRP A 70 29.27 7.33 -4.79
N ILE A 71 28.49 6.66 -5.64
CA ILE A 71 28.53 6.85 -7.10
C ILE A 71 27.79 8.11 -7.52
N GLU A 72 28.18 8.72 -8.65
CA GLU A 72 27.53 9.93 -9.16
C GLU A 72 26.01 9.76 -9.37
N LEU A 73 25.58 8.58 -9.84
CA LEU A 73 24.18 8.24 -10.06
C LEU A 73 23.32 8.41 -8.79
N ALA A 74 23.87 8.19 -7.59
CA ALA A 74 23.13 8.36 -6.34
C ALA A 74 22.66 9.80 -6.11
N ASN A 75 23.33 10.81 -6.71
CA ASN A 75 22.94 12.21 -6.59
C ASN A 75 21.63 12.54 -7.30
N TYR A 76 21.13 11.68 -8.18
CA TYR A 76 19.80 11.82 -8.81
C TYR A 76 18.67 11.25 -7.93
N TYR A 77 18.98 10.46 -6.90
CA TYR A 77 17.97 9.81 -6.04
C TYR A 77 17.67 10.69 -4.82
N LEU A 78 16.59 11.49 -4.89
CA LEU A 78 16.18 12.39 -3.80
C LEU A 78 15.91 11.65 -2.48
N THR A 79 15.38 10.42 -2.55
CA THR A 79 15.19 9.53 -1.40
C THR A 79 16.48 9.15 -0.67
N MET A 80 17.63 9.33 -1.30
CA MET A 80 18.97 9.06 -0.75
C MET A 80 19.76 10.34 -0.44
N GLY A 81 19.10 11.51 -0.46
CA GLY A 81 19.76 12.80 -0.23
C GLY A 81 20.41 13.40 -1.47
N GLY A 82 20.18 12.80 -2.65
CA GLY A 82 20.53 13.41 -3.93
C GLY A 82 19.83 14.75 -4.14
N SER A 83 20.39 15.59 -5.00
CA SER A 83 19.87 16.93 -5.31
C SER A 83 19.82 17.23 -6.81
N PHE A 84 20.29 16.32 -7.65
CA PHE A 84 20.27 16.51 -9.10
C PHE A 84 18.87 16.26 -9.63
N GLY A 85 18.38 17.17 -10.47
CA GLY A 85 17.20 16.92 -11.30
C GLY A 85 17.55 16.00 -12.47
N PRO A 86 16.56 15.33 -13.09
CA PRO A 86 16.79 14.53 -14.28
C PRO A 86 17.31 15.40 -15.42
N ASP A 87 18.40 14.94 -16.04
CA ASP A 87 19.01 15.56 -17.21
C ASP A 87 19.57 14.48 -18.14
N GLU A 88 20.10 14.86 -19.31
CA GLU A 88 20.60 13.90 -20.31
C GLU A 88 21.77 13.04 -19.81
N ARG A 89 22.47 13.44 -18.73
CA ARG A 89 23.62 12.71 -18.18
C ARG A 89 23.20 11.49 -17.38
N VAL A 90 21.97 11.48 -16.82
CA VAL A 90 21.53 10.39 -15.94
C VAL A 90 21.38 9.07 -16.68
N TRP A 91 20.95 9.08 -17.95
CA TRP A 91 20.74 7.84 -18.71
C TRP A 91 22.05 7.06 -18.94
N PRO A 92 23.13 7.66 -19.49
CA PRO A 92 24.42 6.95 -19.62
C PRO A 92 24.93 6.39 -18.29
N LEU A 93 24.84 7.16 -17.20
CA LEU A 93 25.23 6.71 -15.86
C LEU A 93 24.40 5.52 -15.39
N PHE A 94 23.08 5.60 -15.52
CA PHE A 94 22.15 4.54 -15.15
C PHE A 94 22.39 3.26 -15.96
N ARG A 95 22.46 3.39 -17.29
CA ARG A 95 22.71 2.28 -18.22
C ARG A 95 24.00 1.55 -17.86
N GLN A 96 25.10 2.29 -17.72
CA GLN A 96 26.39 1.71 -17.34
C GLN A 96 26.31 1.01 -15.97
N PHE A 97 25.61 1.63 -15.01
CA PHE A 97 25.47 1.08 -13.67
C PHE A 97 24.72 -0.24 -13.64
N VAL A 98 23.52 -0.31 -14.25
CA VAL A 98 22.67 -1.50 -14.22
C VAL A 98 23.24 -2.65 -15.06
N LEU A 99 23.84 -2.36 -16.21
CA LEU A 99 24.49 -3.38 -17.03
C LEU A 99 25.79 -3.89 -16.39
N GLY A 100 26.56 -3.02 -15.73
CA GLY A 100 27.72 -3.42 -14.93
C GLY A 100 27.36 -4.28 -13.71
N ARG A 101 26.07 -4.35 -13.35
CA ARG A 101 25.53 -5.16 -12.24
C ARG A 101 24.41 -6.10 -12.72
N ALA A 102 24.47 -6.52 -13.98
CA ALA A 102 23.41 -7.29 -14.62
C ALA A 102 23.01 -8.55 -13.83
N ASP A 103 23.98 -9.30 -13.30
CA ASP A 103 23.69 -10.53 -12.52
C ASP A 103 22.89 -10.23 -11.25
N LYS A 104 23.30 -9.20 -10.50
CA LYS A 104 22.57 -8.75 -9.29
C LYS A 104 21.19 -8.19 -9.63
N MET A 105 21.06 -7.47 -10.74
CA MET A 105 19.75 -7.00 -11.24
C MET A 105 18.82 -8.18 -11.52
N ARG A 106 19.30 -9.20 -12.24
CA ARG A 106 18.51 -10.40 -12.57
C ARG A 106 18.14 -11.21 -11.33
N GLU A 107 19.06 -11.33 -10.37
CA GLU A 107 18.81 -11.98 -9.08
C GLU A 107 17.65 -11.29 -8.34
N LEU A 108 17.73 -9.96 -8.16
CA LEU A 108 16.67 -9.21 -7.49
C LEU A 108 15.33 -9.31 -8.23
N ILE A 109 15.34 -9.14 -9.56
CA ILE A 109 14.13 -9.16 -10.39
C ILE A 109 13.46 -10.56 -10.39
N SER A 110 14.24 -11.64 -10.31
CA SER A 110 13.70 -13.01 -10.33
C SER A 110 13.18 -13.49 -8.97
N THR A 111 13.69 -12.92 -7.86
CA THR A 111 13.39 -13.39 -6.49
C THR A 111 12.47 -12.45 -5.72
N ARG A 112 12.40 -11.17 -6.09
CA ARG A 112 11.61 -10.16 -5.38
C ARG A 112 10.35 -9.76 -6.15
N THR A 113 9.42 -9.14 -5.43
CA THR A 113 8.26 -8.47 -6.00
C THR A 113 8.15 -7.07 -5.41
N THR A 114 7.63 -6.12 -6.19
CA THR A 114 7.33 -4.77 -5.68
C THR A 114 6.34 -4.86 -4.53
N GLN A 115 6.66 -4.24 -3.39
CA GLN A 115 5.79 -4.16 -2.23
C GLN A 115 5.45 -2.70 -1.94
N THR A 116 4.16 -2.34 -2.00
CA THR A 116 3.71 -0.96 -1.73
C THR A 116 3.01 -0.88 -0.39
N ASN A 117 3.77 -0.70 0.69
CA ASN A 117 3.21 -0.49 2.03
C ASN A 117 3.06 1.01 2.34
N GLU A 118 2.12 1.68 1.65
CA GLU A 118 1.89 3.13 1.82
C GLU A 118 1.16 3.46 3.12
N VAL A 119 1.92 3.91 4.12
CA VAL A 119 1.43 4.28 5.46
C VAL A 119 0.28 5.27 5.42
N ARG A 120 0.32 6.26 4.51
CA ARG A 120 -0.70 7.32 4.47
C ARG A 120 -2.10 6.80 4.09
N ARG A 121 -2.24 5.61 3.51
CA ARG A 121 -3.56 5.03 3.23
C ARG A 121 -4.42 4.89 4.48
N VAL A 122 -3.82 4.67 5.65
CA VAL A 122 -4.58 4.59 6.90
C VAL A 122 -5.26 5.92 7.28
N ALA A 123 -4.80 7.06 6.75
CA ALA A 123 -5.49 8.35 6.95
C ALA A 123 -6.89 8.37 6.33
N THR A 124 -7.09 7.71 5.18
CA THR A 124 -8.44 7.62 4.61
C THR A 124 -9.30 6.59 5.33
N MET A 125 -8.70 5.56 5.94
CA MET A 125 -9.40 4.50 6.68
C MET A 125 -9.76 4.90 8.11
N PHE A 126 -8.98 5.79 8.74
CA PHE A 126 -9.13 6.14 10.16
C PHE A 126 -10.55 6.59 10.55
N PRO A 127 -11.29 7.40 9.77
CA PRO A 127 -12.68 7.72 10.09
C PRO A 127 -13.59 6.48 10.19
N ALA A 128 -13.42 5.49 9.31
CA ALA A 128 -14.19 4.25 9.32
C ALA A 128 -13.79 3.33 10.49
N ILE A 129 -12.48 3.22 10.76
CA ILE A 129 -11.96 2.46 11.93
C ILE A 129 -12.46 3.07 13.23
N ALA A 130 -12.48 4.40 13.35
CA ALA A 130 -13.02 5.10 14.50
C ALA A 130 -14.53 4.88 14.67
N GLN A 131 -15.29 4.81 13.58
CA GLN A 131 -16.71 4.44 13.62
C GLN A 131 -16.91 3.00 14.10
N ALA A 132 -16.13 2.04 13.59
CA ALA A 132 -16.16 0.65 14.02
C ALA A 132 -15.86 0.52 15.53
N ALA A 133 -14.77 1.16 16.00
CA ALA A 133 -14.42 1.17 17.42
C ALA A 133 -15.51 1.80 18.31
N LYS A 134 -16.14 2.88 17.85
CA LYS A 134 -17.26 3.51 18.57
C LYS A 134 -18.46 2.57 18.67
N GLN A 135 -18.78 1.82 17.61
CA GLN A 135 -19.86 0.84 17.60
C GLN A 135 -19.54 -0.38 18.49
N ALA A 136 -18.27 -0.78 18.55
CA ALA A 136 -17.78 -1.84 19.41
C ALA A 136 -17.82 -1.51 20.92
N LYS A 137 -17.89 -0.21 21.28
CA LYS A 137 -17.98 0.28 22.68
C LYS A 137 -16.84 -0.21 23.60
N GLY A 138 -15.66 -0.48 23.05
CA GLY A 138 -14.52 -0.97 23.82
C GLY A 138 -13.23 -1.01 22.99
N PRO A 139 -12.14 -1.55 23.55
CA PRO A 139 -10.93 -1.85 22.79
C PRO A 139 -11.25 -2.81 21.64
N ILE A 140 -10.61 -2.62 20.50
CA ILE A 140 -10.75 -3.48 19.33
C ILE A 140 -9.47 -4.27 19.06
N GLY A 141 -9.62 -5.42 18.43
CA GLY A 141 -8.53 -6.12 17.77
C GLY A 141 -8.50 -5.79 16.29
N LEU A 142 -7.32 -5.47 15.75
CA LEU A 142 -7.12 -5.21 14.32
C LEU A 142 -6.57 -6.44 13.62
N LEU A 143 -7.09 -6.72 12.43
CA LEU A 143 -6.53 -7.68 11.48
C LEU A 143 -6.38 -7.01 10.12
N GLU A 144 -5.16 -6.77 9.65
CA GLU A 144 -4.91 -6.27 8.28
C GLU A 144 -4.62 -7.45 7.35
N VAL A 145 -5.35 -7.55 6.23
CA VAL A 145 -5.13 -8.57 5.19
C VAL A 145 -4.39 -7.94 4.02
N GLY A 146 -3.32 -8.60 3.54
CA GLY A 146 -2.36 -8.00 2.61
C GLY A 146 -1.45 -6.99 3.30
N THR A 147 -1.06 -7.28 4.53
CA THR A 147 -0.45 -6.31 5.45
C THR A 147 0.94 -5.83 5.03
N SER A 148 1.64 -6.57 4.16
CA SER A 148 3.06 -6.38 3.88
C SER A 148 3.89 -6.37 5.19
N ALA A 149 4.32 -5.19 5.65
CA ALA A 149 5.06 -5.02 6.90
C ALA A 149 4.18 -4.59 8.08
N GLY A 150 2.86 -4.51 7.95
CA GLY A 150 1.97 -4.10 9.04
C GLY A 150 2.01 -2.63 9.41
N LEU A 151 2.49 -1.76 8.51
CA LEU A 151 2.58 -0.33 8.81
C LEU A 151 1.21 0.35 8.97
N LEU A 152 0.11 -0.19 8.43
CA LEU A 152 -1.23 0.42 8.63
C LEU A 152 -1.81 0.05 10.01
N LEU A 153 -1.35 -1.04 10.64
CA LEU A 153 -1.74 -1.44 12.00
C LEU A 153 -1.26 -0.47 13.09
N GLY A 154 -0.37 0.48 12.76
CA GLY A 154 0.01 1.60 13.62
C GLY A 154 -1.06 2.70 13.76
N VAL A 155 -2.28 2.47 13.25
CA VAL A 155 -3.39 3.44 13.18
C VAL A 155 -3.69 4.22 14.47
N ASP A 156 -3.51 3.61 15.63
CA ASP A 156 -3.74 4.22 16.95
C ASP A 156 -2.55 5.04 17.47
N ARG A 157 -1.40 4.97 16.78
CA ARG A 157 -0.14 5.63 17.12
C ARG A 157 0.14 6.85 16.24
N TYR A 158 -0.45 6.91 15.05
CA TYR A 158 -0.26 8.02 14.11
C TYR A 158 -1.19 9.20 14.39
N GLY A 159 -0.67 10.40 14.17
CA GLY A 159 -1.47 11.62 14.16
C GLY A 159 -2.10 11.80 12.78
N TYR A 160 -3.25 12.46 12.71
CA TYR A 160 -3.93 12.75 11.46
C TYR A 160 -4.26 14.22 11.37
N ARG A 161 -4.03 14.79 10.19
CA ARG A 161 -4.41 16.17 9.87
C ARG A 161 -5.18 16.19 8.55
N TYR A 162 -6.46 16.47 8.65
CA TYR A 162 -7.34 16.59 7.49
C TYR A 162 -7.51 18.06 7.13
N SER A 163 -7.27 18.41 5.87
CA SER A 163 -7.44 19.77 5.35
C SER A 163 -8.70 19.83 4.49
N THR A 164 -9.68 20.65 4.86
CA THR A 164 -10.92 20.81 4.08
C THR A 164 -10.73 21.76 2.90
N GLU A 165 -11.63 21.72 1.92
CA GLU A 165 -11.65 22.69 0.81
C GLU A 165 -11.81 24.15 1.29
N ALA A 166 -12.44 24.36 2.46
CA ALA A 166 -12.58 25.67 3.09
C ALA A 166 -11.32 26.12 3.86
N GLY A 167 -10.24 25.31 3.87
CA GLY A 167 -8.99 25.61 4.57
C GLY A 167 -8.99 25.27 6.07
N GLU A 168 -10.04 24.65 6.58
CA GLU A 168 -10.10 24.17 7.98
C GLU A 168 -9.18 22.96 8.18
N GLN A 169 -8.52 22.89 9.33
CA GLN A 169 -7.72 21.73 9.73
C GLN A 169 -8.38 20.94 10.86
N ILE A 170 -8.73 19.69 10.58
CA ILE A 170 -9.26 18.73 11.56
C ILE A 170 -8.11 17.82 11.99
N ASN A 171 -7.75 17.89 13.28
CA ASN A 171 -6.71 17.03 13.84
C ASN A 171 -7.32 15.84 14.57
N ALA A 172 -6.79 14.64 14.37
CA ALA A 172 -7.21 13.41 15.07
C ALA A 172 -6.03 12.51 15.45
N GLY A 173 -6.30 11.45 16.22
CA GLY A 173 -5.26 10.58 16.76
C GLY A 173 -4.38 11.24 17.83
N PRO A 174 -3.32 10.56 18.29
CA PRO A 174 -2.39 11.08 19.29
C PRO A 174 -1.70 12.36 18.81
N THR A 175 -1.58 13.35 19.69
CA THR A 175 -0.90 14.63 19.39
C THR A 175 0.61 14.57 19.59
N LYS A 176 1.10 13.70 20.49
CA LYS A 176 2.52 13.48 20.75
C LYS A 176 3.01 12.25 20.00
N THR A 177 3.24 12.41 18.71
CA THR A 177 3.65 11.32 17.81
C THR A 177 4.62 11.87 16.76
N PRO A 178 5.66 11.11 16.35
CA PRO A 178 6.62 11.57 15.35
C PRO A 178 6.03 11.55 13.93
N LEU A 179 4.91 10.86 13.71
CA LEU A 179 4.27 10.74 12.40
C LEU A 179 2.87 11.33 12.39
N VAL A 180 2.69 12.40 11.59
CA VAL A 180 1.38 12.98 11.28
C VAL A 180 1.08 12.78 9.80
N LEU A 181 0.00 12.07 9.52
CA LEU A 181 -0.49 11.78 8.18
C LEU A 181 -1.46 12.88 7.74
N THR A 182 -1.19 13.48 6.59
CA THR A 182 -2.06 14.50 5.99
C THR A 182 -2.98 13.90 4.95
N CYS A 183 -4.23 14.38 4.93
CA CYS A 183 -5.22 13.99 3.91
C CYS A 183 -6.08 15.21 3.58
N ALA A 184 -6.20 15.56 2.30
CA ALA A 184 -7.20 16.55 1.89
C ALA A 184 -8.58 15.91 1.93
N VAL A 185 -9.60 16.64 2.38
CA VAL A 185 -10.96 16.12 2.53
C VAL A 185 -11.98 17.05 1.92
N SER A 186 -12.99 16.44 1.30
CA SER A 186 -14.12 17.13 0.66
C SER A 186 -15.41 16.35 0.82
N GLY A 187 -16.52 16.90 0.33
CA GLY A 187 -17.85 16.30 0.44
C GLY A 187 -18.54 16.62 1.77
N GLN A 188 -19.23 15.64 2.35
CA GLN A 188 -19.90 15.82 3.64
C GLN A 188 -18.88 16.01 4.78
N PRO A 189 -19.24 16.73 5.87
CA PRO A 189 -18.37 16.84 7.03
C PRO A 189 -17.98 15.46 7.58
N LEU A 190 -16.69 15.29 7.87
CA LEU A 190 -16.23 14.08 8.55
C LEU A 190 -16.94 13.90 9.90
N PRO A 191 -17.18 12.65 10.33
CA PRO A 191 -17.66 12.38 11.68
C PRO A 191 -16.66 12.93 12.70
N LYS A 192 -17.11 13.21 13.93
CA LYS A 192 -16.22 13.60 15.03
C LYS A 192 -15.16 12.53 15.25
N LEU A 193 -13.91 12.86 14.91
CA LEU A 193 -12.78 11.94 15.00
C LEU A 193 -12.16 11.94 16.40
N PRO A 194 -11.81 10.77 16.95
CA PRO A 194 -11.24 10.68 18.28
C PRO A 194 -9.76 11.07 18.31
N LYS A 195 -9.29 11.53 19.48
CA LYS A 195 -7.86 11.75 19.78
C LYS A 195 -7.13 10.48 20.23
N LYS A 196 -7.87 9.42 20.56
CA LYS A 196 -7.33 8.13 20.99
C LYS A 196 -8.21 7.01 20.42
N LEU A 197 -7.57 5.99 19.89
CA LEU A 197 -8.19 4.74 19.49
C LEU A 197 -7.69 3.65 20.44
N ALA A 198 -8.59 2.88 21.05
CA ALA A 198 -8.20 1.79 21.94
C ALA A 198 -8.01 0.52 21.11
N VAL A 199 -6.77 0.20 20.78
CA VAL A 199 -6.39 -1.04 20.08
C VAL A 199 -5.69 -1.94 21.09
N ALA A 200 -6.20 -3.17 21.27
CA ALA A 200 -5.67 -4.13 22.24
C ALA A 200 -4.88 -5.28 21.59
N ALA A 201 -5.09 -5.52 20.29
CA ALA A 201 -4.34 -6.52 19.53
C ALA A 201 -4.19 -6.06 18.08
N LYS A 202 -3.05 -6.40 17.45
CA LYS A 202 -2.73 -6.06 16.07
C LYS A 202 -2.17 -7.30 15.38
N VAL A 203 -2.88 -7.77 14.36
CA VAL A 203 -2.48 -8.92 13.57
C VAL A 203 -2.43 -8.51 12.10
N GLY A 204 -1.39 -8.93 11.40
CA GLY A 204 -1.25 -8.75 9.96
C GLY A 204 -1.16 -10.11 9.27
N LEU A 205 -1.97 -10.31 8.23
CA LEU A 205 -1.96 -11.49 7.38
C LEU A 205 -1.41 -11.11 6.00
N ASP A 206 -0.35 -11.80 5.57
CA ASP A 206 0.21 -11.63 4.23
C ASP A 206 0.81 -12.95 3.73
N ARG A 207 0.88 -13.13 2.41
CA ARG A 207 1.56 -14.30 1.82
C ARG A 207 3.07 -14.25 2.05
N ARG A 208 3.64 -13.06 2.12
CA ARG A 208 5.06 -12.80 2.42
C ARG A 208 5.17 -11.59 3.34
N PRO A 209 4.85 -11.73 4.64
CA PRO A 209 5.01 -10.65 5.60
C PRO A 209 6.46 -10.18 5.62
N ILE A 210 6.65 -8.87 5.74
CA ILE A 210 7.98 -8.24 5.73
C ILE A 210 8.38 -8.00 7.19
N ASP A 211 9.47 -8.64 7.63
CA ASP A 211 10.04 -8.39 8.96
C ASP A 211 10.95 -7.16 8.92
N LEU A 212 10.50 -6.05 9.51
CA LEU A 212 11.24 -4.79 9.51
C LEU A 212 12.53 -4.82 10.34
N ARG A 213 12.82 -5.91 11.06
CA ARG A 213 14.11 -6.12 11.76
C ARG A 213 15.19 -6.63 10.83
N ASP A 214 14.80 -7.21 9.70
CA ASP A 214 15.73 -7.59 8.65
C ASP A 214 16.06 -6.35 7.83
N GLU A 215 17.32 -5.91 7.92
CA GLU A 215 17.81 -4.72 7.25
C GLU A 215 17.68 -4.83 5.72
N GLU A 216 17.78 -6.03 5.15
CA GLU A 216 17.62 -6.26 3.72
C GLU A 216 16.16 -6.17 3.29
N GLU A 217 15.23 -6.67 4.11
CA GLU A 217 13.79 -6.53 3.85
C GLU A 217 13.34 -5.07 3.96
N LEU A 218 13.85 -4.33 4.97
CA LEU A 218 13.59 -2.90 5.08
C LEU A 218 14.19 -2.13 3.89
N ALA A 219 15.44 -2.41 3.51
CA ALA A 219 16.07 -1.78 2.35
C ALA A 219 15.30 -2.06 1.06
N TRP A 220 14.82 -3.30 0.85
CA TRP A 220 13.97 -3.65 -0.28
C TRP A 220 12.65 -2.88 -0.28
N LEU A 221 11.99 -2.79 0.89
CA LEU A 221 10.74 -2.05 1.04
C LEU A 221 10.93 -0.55 0.77
N GLU A 222 12.06 0.04 1.18
CA GLU A 222 12.45 1.40 0.84
C GLU A 222 12.75 1.59 -0.64
N ALA A 223 13.39 0.60 -1.28
CA ALA A 223 13.67 0.63 -2.72
C ALA A 223 12.38 0.58 -3.56
N CYS A 224 11.29 0.03 -3.02
CA CYS A 224 9.96 0.09 -3.66
C CYS A 224 9.32 1.49 -3.60
N VAL A 225 9.86 2.43 -2.82
CA VAL A 225 9.48 3.84 -2.85
C VAL A 225 10.28 4.56 -3.92
N TRP A 226 9.60 5.24 -4.84
CA TRP A 226 10.25 5.81 -6.02
C TRP A 226 11.26 6.89 -5.64
N ALA A 227 12.32 6.97 -6.44
CA ALA A 227 13.51 7.79 -6.18
C ALA A 227 13.21 9.27 -5.87
N ASP A 228 12.19 9.84 -6.51
CA ASP A 228 11.80 11.26 -6.38
C ASP A 228 10.81 11.53 -5.24
N GLN A 229 10.55 10.56 -4.36
CA GLN A 229 9.48 10.63 -3.35
C GLN A 229 10.02 10.57 -1.91
N PRO A 230 10.90 11.52 -1.51
CA PRO A 230 11.57 11.50 -0.20
C PRO A 230 10.57 11.55 0.96
N GLU A 231 9.45 12.27 0.81
CA GLU A 231 8.40 12.31 1.84
C GLU A 231 7.72 10.96 2.07
N ARG A 232 7.56 10.13 1.03
CA ARG A 232 7.02 8.77 1.18
C ARG A 232 8.02 7.87 1.91
N SER A 233 9.30 7.96 1.53
CA SER A 233 10.39 7.21 2.16
C SER A 233 10.54 7.58 3.64
N ARG A 234 10.53 8.88 3.96
CA ARG A 234 10.55 9.38 5.34
C ARG A 234 9.39 8.83 6.17
N ARG A 235 8.15 8.86 5.64
CA ARG A 235 6.98 8.32 6.37
C ARG A 235 7.13 6.83 6.63
N LEU A 236 7.62 6.07 5.65
CA LEU A 236 7.88 4.64 5.79
C LEU A 236 8.88 4.36 6.92
N ARG A 237 10.04 5.03 6.91
CA ARG A 237 11.06 4.90 7.95
C ARG A 237 10.53 5.23 9.35
N VAL A 238 9.87 6.37 9.51
CA VAL A 238 9.31 6.76 10.81
C VAL A 238 8.25 5.75 11.27
N ALA A 239 7.43 5.23 10.37
CA ALA A 239 6.44 4.21 10.72
C ALA A 239 7.09 2.89 11.14
N ALA A 240 8.18 2.48 10.47
CA ALA A 240 8.96 1.30 10.83
C ALA A 240 9.61 1.43 12.22
N GLU A 241 10.26 2.57 12.50
CA GLU A 241 10.83 2.89 13.82
C GLU A 241 9.76 2.90 14.93
N MET A 242 8.56 3.40 14.63
CA MET A 242 7.44 3.38 15.57
C MET A 242 6.94 1.96 15.83
N GLN A 243 6.85 1.13 14.79
CA GLN A 243 6.37 -0.25 14.90
C GLN A 243 7.34 -1.10 15.73
N GLU A 244 8.64 -0.81 15.71
CA GLU A 244 9.63 -1.54 16.52
C GLU A 244 9.24 -1.62 18.01
N LYS A 245 8.59 -0.57 18.53
CA LYS A 245 8.17 -0.42 19.94
C LYS A 245 6.77 -0.99 20.23
N ASP A 246 6.02 -1.38 19.21
CA ASP A 246 4.62 -1.79 19.27
C ASP A 246 4.30 -2.71 18.08
N ARG A 247 4.92 -3.89 18.09
CA ARG A 247 4.96 -4.80 16.95
C ARG A 247 3.65 -5.57 16.80
N PRO A 248 3.06 -5.62 15.60
CA PRO A 248 1.96 -6.53 15.33
C PRO A 248 2.43 -7.98 15.26
N THR A 249 1.52 -8.92 15.50
CA THR A 249 1.73 -10.33 15.15
C THR A 249 1.57 -10.47 13.64
N LEU A 250 2.62 -10.91 12.94
CA LEU A 250 2.56 -11.18 11.50
C LEU A 250 2.34 -12.67 11.26
N VAL A 251 1.35 -12.99 10.45
CA VAL A 251 0.94 -14.34 10.07
C VAL A 251 1.14 -14.52 8.58
N THR A 252 1.91 -15.55 8.21
CA THR A 252 2.07 -15.95 6.81
C THR A 252 0.87 -16.78 6.38
N GLY A 253 0.16 -16.34 5.34
CA GLY A 253 -0.98 -17.08 4.81
C GLY A 253 -1.66 -16.41 3.61
N ASP A 254 -2.52 -17.17 2.93
CA ASP A 254 -3.39 -16.61 1.90
C ASP A 254 -4.46 -15.70 2.50
N ALA A 255 -4.87 -14.66 1.76
CA ALA A 255 -5.86 -13.69 2.21
C ALA A 255 -7.23 -14.31 2.58
N VAL A 256 -7.60 -15.44 1.97
CA VAL A 256 -8.84 -16.16 2.26
C VAL A 256 -8.58 -17.36 3.17
N ASP A 257 -7.69 -18.27 2.76
CA ASP A 257 -7.51 -19.54 3.49
C ASP A 257 -6.84 -19.33 4.85
N GLY A 258 -5.98 -18.31 4.98
CA GLY A 258 -5.31 -17.95 6.23
C GLY A 258 -6.13 -17.02 7.12
N LEU A 259 -7.32 -16.58 6.69
CA LEU A 259 -8.08 -15.54 7.40
C LEU A 259 -8.52 -16.00 8.79
N ALA A 260 -8.98 -17.26 8.92
CA ALA A 260 -9.44 -17.80 10.19
C ALA A 260 -8.28 -17.94 11.20
N ASP A 261 -7.14 -18.46 10.75
CA ASP A 261 -5.95 -18.64 11.59
C ASP A 261 -5.39 -17.30 12.06
N ALA A 262 -5.37 -16.29 11.18
CA ALA A 262 -4.96 -14.94 11.55
C ALA A 262 -5.96 -14.29 12.52
N ALA A 263 -7.27 -14.46 12.31
CA ALA A 263 -8.29 -13.95 13.23
C ALA A 263 -8.19 -14.59 14.63
N ALA A 264 -7.77 -15.86 14.71
CA ALA A 264 -7.57 -16.57 15.97
C ALA A 264 -6.38 -16.03 16.80
N GLN A 265 -5.44 -15.30 16.17
CA GLN A 265 -4.36 -14.60 16.88
C GLN A 265 -4.85 -13.34 17.62
N VAL A 266 -6.06 -12.86 17.31
CA VAL A 266 -6.70 -11.78 18.06
C VAL A 266 -7.53 -12.40 19.18
N PRO A 267 -7.35 -12.00 20.46
CA PRO A 267 -8.12 -12.50 21.59
C PRO A 267 -9.63 -12.55 21.30
N ALA A 268 -10.27 -13.68 21.61
CA ALA A 268 -11.64 -13.99 21.18
C ALA A 268 -12.69 -13.04 21.76
N GLU A 269 -12.42 -12.45 22.92
CA GLU A 269 -13.25 -11.47 23.60
C GLU A 269 -13.23 -10.08 22.94
N LEU A 270 -12.24 -9.81 22.07
CA LEU A 270 -12.14 -8.53 21.39
C LEU A 270 -13.05 -8.49 20.16
N PRO A 271 -13.82 -7.41 19.98
CA PRO A 271 -14.45 -7.10 18.71
C PRO A 271 -13.38 -6.94 17.61
N LEU A 272 -13.60 -7.55 16.44
CA LEU A 272 -12.64 -7.54 15.33
C LEU A 272 -12.91 -6.43 14.35
N VAL A 273 -11.87 -5.70 13.97
CA VAL A 273 -11.89 -4.84 12.79
C VAL A 273 -10.89 -5.37 11.78
N VAL A 274 -11.40 -5.93 10.68
CA VAL A 274 -10.60 -6.37 9.54
C VAL A 274 -10.36 -5.19 8.62
N LEU A 275 -9.12 -5.02 8.16
CA LEU A 275 -8.68 -3.95 7.26
C LEU A 275 -8.21 -4.56 5.95
N THR A 276 -8.65 -4.00 4.82
CA THR A 276 -8.09 -4.30 3.49
C THR A 276 -7.75 -3.00 2.77
N SER A 277 -6.58 -2.94 2.12
CA SER A 277 -6.14 -1.77 1.35
C SER A 277 -5.43 -2.18 0.07
N HIS A 278 -6.14 -2.09 -1.06
CA HIS A 278 -5.66 -2.49 -2.39
C HIS A 278 -5.12 -3.93 -2.47
N VAL A 279 -5.63 -4.85 -1.64
CA VAL A 279 -5.23 -6.27 -1.69
C VAL A 279 -6.18 -7.07 -2.57
N LEU A 280 -7.49 -6.77 -2.55
CA LEU A 280 -8.50 -7.55 -3.25
C LEU A 280 -8.37 -7.57 -4.79
N PRO A 281 -7.86 -6.52 -5.46
CA PRO A 281 -7.55 -6.56 -6.88
C PRO A 281 -6.60 -7.69 -7.30
N TYR A 282 -5.72 -8.17 -6.40
CA TYR A 282 -4.79 -9.28 -6.68
C TYR A 282 -5.46 -10.66 -6.64
N LEU A 283 -6.68 -10.76 -6.13
CA LEU A 283 -7.44 -12.00 -6.08
C LEU A 283 -8.28 -12.15 -7.36
N ALA A 284 -8.44 -13.39 -7.81
CA ALA A 284 -9.47 -13.75 -8.79
C ALA A 284 -10.87 -13.48 -8.24
N ASP A 285 -11.87 -13.35 -9.13
CA ASP A 285 -13.24 -12.99 -8.74
C ASP A 285 -13.83 -13.97 -7.72
N GLU A 286 -13.66 -15.27 -7.97
CA GLU A 286 -14.14 -16.34 -7.10
C GLU A 286 -13.54 -16.22 -5.69
N ARG A 287 -12.24 -15.90 -5.61
CA ARG A 287 -11.52 -15.71 -4.34
C ARG A 287 -11.98 -14.46 -3.59
N ARG A 288 -12.45 -13.42 -4.27
CA ARG A 288 -13.04 -12.24 -3.60
C ARG A 288 -14.39 -12.58 -2.97
N GLN A 289 -15.21 -13.40 -3.64
CA GLN A 289 -16.47 -13.88 -3.08
C GLN A 289 -16.22 -14.79 -1.86
N GLU A 290 -15.25 -15.68 -1.95
CA GLU A 290 -14.84 -16.54 -0.83
C GLU A 290 -14.29 -15.72 0.35
N PHE A 291 -13.55 -14.65 0.10
CA PHE A 291 -13.11 -13.71 1.16
C PHE A 291 -14.30 -13.12 1.92
N VAL A 292 -15.33 -12.63 1.21
CA VAL A 292 -16.55 -12.09 1.82
C VAL A 292 -17.29 -13.16 2.64
N ALA A 293 -17.36 -14.39 2.13
CA ALA A 293 -17.96 -15.52 2.86
C ALA A 293 -17.15 -15.90 4.12
N ALA A 294 -15.82 -15.84 4.06
CA ALA A 294 -14.95 -16.08 5.19
C ALA A 294 -15.13 -15.01 6.28
N LEU A 295 -15.27 -13.72 5.90
CA LEU A 295 -15.63 -12.65 6.84
C LEU A 295 -17.00 -12.88 7.50
N ALA A 296 -18.00 -13.30 6.73
CA ALA A 296 -19.33 -13.63 7.27
C ALA A 296 -19.26 -14.78 8.29
N SER A 297 -18.41 -15.79 8.02
CA SER A 297 -18.20 -16.92 8.92
C SER A 297 -17.54 -16.50 10.23
N LEU A 298 -16.56 -15.59 10.19
CA LEU A 298 -15.97 -15.00 11.40
C LEU A 298 -16.96 -14.13 12.17
N ALA A 299 -17.78 -13.36 11.46
CA ALA A 299 -18.78 -12.49 12.06
C ALA A 299 -19.92 -13.26 12.76
N ALA A 300 -20.09 -14.55 12.43
CA ALA A 300 -21.03 -15.43 13.12
C ALA A 300 -20.56 -15.83 14.53
N THR A 301 -19.26 -15.74 14.82
CA THR A 301 -18.69 -16.17 16.12
C THR A 301 -18.28 -15.01 17.02
N ARG A 302 -18.10 -13.81 16.47
CA ARG A 302 -17.81 -12.58 17.24
C ARG A 302 -18.20 -11.30 16.51
N PRO A 303 -18.36 -10.17 17.22
CA PRO A 303 -18.59 -8.87 16.58
C PRO A 303 -17.45 -8.52 15.61
N LEU A 304 -17.80 -8.23 14.36
CA LEU A 304 -16.85 -7.99 13.28
C LEU A 304 -17.26 -6.79 12.43
N TRP A 305 -16.28 -5.94 12.14
CA TRP A 305 -16.35 -4.91 11.12
C TRP A 305 -15.27 -5.16 10.07
N TRP A 306 -15.60 -4.90 8.82
CA TRP A 306 -14.63 -4.84 7.74
C TRP A 306 -14.55 -3.40 7.24
N VAL A 307 -13.38 -2.78 7.39
CA VAL A 307 -13.04 -1.50 6.80
C VAL A 307 -12.27 -1.78 5.52
N SER A 308 -12.92 -1.53 4.39
CA SER A 308 -12.38 -1.74 3.06
C SER A 308 -11.93 -0.41 2.46
N GLN A 309 -10.71 -0.35 1.96
CA GLN A 309 -10.23 0.71 1.07
C GLN A 309 -9.75 0.05 -0.23
N GLU A 310 -10.68 -0.18 -1.15
CA GLU A 310 -10.49 -1.06 -2.31
C GLU A 310 -11.15 -0.51 -3.56
N HIS A 311 -10.80 -1.02 -4.73
CA HIS A 311 -11.60 -0.75 -5.94
C HIS A 311 -13.01 -1.32 -5.77
N TYR A 312 -14.06 -0.59 -6.17
CA TYR A 312 -15.45 -1.01 -5.98
C TYR A 312 -15.72 -2.42 -6.53
N LEU A 313 -15.34 -2.66 -7.78
CA LEU A 313 -15.49 -3.96 -8.45
C LEU A 313 -14.69 -5.10 -7.80
N ALA A 314 -13.68 -4.79 -6.99
CA ALA A 314 -12.88 -5.81 -6.31
C ALA A 314 -13.42 -6.19 -4.92
N ALA A 315 -14.31 -5.38 -4.33
CA ALA A 315 -14.71 -5.56 -2.94
C ALA A 315 -16.21 -5.41 -2.70
N MET A 316 -16.81 -4.33 -3.21
CA MET A 316 -18.14 -3.90 -2.79
C MET A 316 -19.26 -4.31 -3.75
N THR A 317 -18.93 -4.70 -4.98
CA THR A 317 -19.94 -5.16 -5.96
C THR A 317 -20.79 -6.33 -5.47
N TYR A 318 -20.23 -7.21 -4.63
CA TYR A 318 -20.92 -8.37 -4.06
C TYR A 318 -21.88 -8.03 -2.91
N LEU A 319 -21.66 -6.90 -2.23
CA LEU A 319 -22.43 -6.49 -1.05
C LEU A 319 -23.39 -5.34 -1.35
N VAL A 320 -23.03 -4.46 -2.28
CA VAL A 320 -23.80 -3.29 -2.69
C VAL A 320 -23.80 -3.24 -4.23
N PRO A 321 -24.51 -4.16 -4.92
CA PRO A 321 -24.47 -4.27 -6.37
C PRO A 321 -25.12 -3.06 -7.07
N GLY A 322 -24.73 -2.82 -8.32
CA GLY A 322 -25.37 -1.83 -9.19
C GLY A 322 -24.99 -0.37 -8.91
N ARG A 323 -23.88 -0.12 -8.21
CA ARG A 323 -23.37 1.24 -7.95
C ARG A 323 -22.41 1.70 -9.04
N THR A 324 -22.96 1.98 -10.21
CA THR A 324 -22.22 2.44 -11.39
C THR A 324 -21.48 3.75 -11.17
N ASP A 325 -21.91 4.57 -10.20
CA ASP A 325 -21.21 5.78 -9.79
C ASP A 325 -19.84 5.52 -9.13
N PHE A 326 -19.56 4.29 -8.71
CA PHE A 326 -18.24 3.87 -8.21
C PHE A 326 -17.48 2.94 -9.16
N GLU A 327 -18.02 2.69 -10.35
CA GLU A 327 -17.33 2.00 -11.43
C GLU A 327 -16.40 3.00 -12.14
N ASP A 328 -15.47 3.59 -11.38
CA ASP A 328 -14.48 4.50 -11.94
C ASP A 328 -13.60 3.74 -12.96
N SER A 329 -13.13 4.45 -14.00
CA SER A 329 -12.23 3.86 -14.99
C SER A 329 -10.87 3.55 -14.37
N PHE A 330 -10.19 2.49 -14.84
CA PHE A 330 -8.83 2.12 -14.40
C PHE A 330 -7.77 3.24 -14.47
N ARG A 331 -8.07 4.36 -15.15
CA ARG A 331 -7.18 5.52 -15.29
C ARG A 331 -7.27 6.50 -14.11
N GLU A 332 -8.36 6.51 -13.36
CA GLU A 332 -8.47 7.28 -12.13
C GLU A 332 -8.32 6.32 -10.96
N ILE A 333 -7.12 6.27 -10.35
CA ILE A 333 -6.86 5.41 -9.18
C ILE A 333 -7.65 5.97 -7.98
N ARG A 334 -8.93 5.62 -7.92
CA ARG A 334 -9.85 5.91 -6.83
C ARG A 334 -10.21 4.61 -6.14
N GLY A 335 -9.94 4.55 -4.85
CA GLY A 335 -10.50 3.52 -3.98
C GLY A 335 -11.85 3.95 -3.43
N VAL A 336 -12.65 2.99 -2.98
CA VAL A 336 -13.86 3.20 -2.21
C VAL A 336 -13.56 2.83 -0.77
N LEU A 337 -13.81 3.77 0.13
CA LEU A 337 -13.84 3.53 1.56
C LEU A 337 -15.21 2.99 1.93
N ALA A 338 -15.26 1.80 2.50
CA ALA A 338 -16.49 1.18 2.99
C ALA A 338 -16.34 0.64 4.41
N LEU A 339 -17.45 0.62 5.13
CA LEU A 339 -17.59 -0.04 6.42
C LEU A 339 -18.70 -1.08 6.30
N VAL A 340 -18.34 -2.33 6.53
CA VAL A 340 -19.27 -3.46 6.54
C VAL A 340 -19.32 -4.03 7.95
N ARG A 341 -20.51 -4.40 8.41
CA ARG A 341 -20.72 -5.19 9.62
C ARG A 341 -21.76 -6.27 9.33
N TRP A 342 -21.80 -7.32 10.12
CA TRP A 342 -22.83 -8.35 10.00
C TRP A 342 -23.74 -8.31 11.22
N GLU A 343 -25.05 -8.24 10.99
CA GLU A 343 -26.08 -8.32 12.02
C GLU A 343 -27.01 -9.48 11.69
N SER A 344 -27.16 -10.43 12.62
CA SER A 344 -27.99 -11.63 12.41
C SER A 344 -27.69 -12.37 11.10
N GLY A 345 -26.41 -12.48 10.75
CA GLY A 345 -25.93 -13.15 9.53
C GLY A 345 -26.10 -12.34 8.23
N LYS A 346 -26.64 -11.13 8.27
CA LYS A 346 -26.80 -10.27 7.10
C LYS A 346 -25.75 -9.14 7.09
N PRO A 347 -25.06 -8.89 5.96
CA PRO A 347 -24.16 -7.76 5.85
C PRO A 347 -24.93 -6.44 5.78
N ASP A 348 -24.51 -5.46 6.58
CA ASP A 348 -24.85 -4.05 6.50
C ASP A 348 -23.60 -3.31 5.99
N ALA A 349 -23.59 -3.04 4.69
CA ALA A 349 -22.48 -2.44 3.97
C ALA A 349 -22.76 -0.95 3.66
N ARG A 350 -21.85 -0.08 4.08
CA ARG A 350 -21.94 1.37 3.86
C ARG A 350 -20.74 1.87 3.08
N LEU A 351 -20.99 2.47 1.91
CA LEU A 351 -19.98 3.19 1.14
C LEU A 351 -19.84 4.59 1.75
N LEU A 352 -18.67 4.89 2.32
CA LEU A 352 -18.42 6.08 3.13
C LEU A 352 -17.73 7.19 2.35
N GLY A 353 -16.97 6.84 1.31
CA GLY A 353 -16.21 7.85 0.57
C GLY A 353 -15.42 7.30 -0.60
N ARG A 354 -14.91 8.22 -1.43
CA ARG A 354 -13.89 7.95 -2.46
C ARG A 354 -12.52 8.37 -1.93
N THR A 355 -11.51 7.55 -2.14
CA THR A 355 -10.13 7.79 -1.68
C THR A 355 -9.20 7.96 -2.87
N GLY A 356 -8.37 9.00 -2.87
CA GLY A 356 -7.34 9.17 -3.90
C GLY A 356 -6.12 8.28 -3.67
N ALA A 357 -5.24 8.26 -4.67
CA ALA A 357 -4.00 7.51 -4.65
C ALA A 357 -3.17 7.79 -3.38
N HIS A 358 -2.60 6.73 -2.82
CA HIS A 358 -1.69 6.80 -1.67
C HIS A 358 -2.23 7.52 -0.43
N GLY A 359 -3.55 7.61 -0.26
CA GLY A 359 -4.19 8.26 0.90
C GLY A 359 -4.14 9.79 0.90
N GLN A 360 -3.96 10.42 -0.26
CA GLN A 360 -3.84 11.89 -0.39
C GLN A 360 -5.16 12.62 -0.16
N THR A 361 -6.26 12.03 -0.62
CA THR A 361 -7.57 12.66 -0.62
C THR A 361 -8.64 11.68 -0.14
N LEU A 362 -9.65 12.21 0.53
CA LEU A 362 -10.88 11.51 0.90
C LEU A 362 -12.08 12.42 0.63
N THR A 363 -12.91 12.04 -0.33
CA THR A 363 -14.23 12.65 -0.53
C THR A 363 -15.24 11.84 0.27
N TRP A 364 -15.72 12.40 1.37
CA TRP A 364 -16.68 11.78 2.27
C TRP A 364 -18.12 11.99 1.77
N LEU A 365 -18.97 10.96 1.88
CA LEU A 365 -20.31 10.92 1.25
C LEU A 365 -21.48 11.14 2.19
#